data_AF-A0A260BCT4-F1
#
_entry.id   AF-A0A260BCT4-F1
#
_cell.length_a   1.000
_cell.length_b   1.000
_cell.length_c   1.000
_cell.angle_alpha   90.00
_cell.angle_beta   90.00
_cell.angle_gamma   90.00
#
_symmetry.space_group_name_H-M   'P 1'
#
loop_
_entity.id
_entity.type
_entity.pdbx_description
1 polymer ?
#
loop_
_entity_poly.entity_id
_entity_poly.type
_entity_poly.pdbx_seq_one_letter_code
_entity_poly.pdbx_strand_id
1 'polypeptide(L)' 'MTAAHVTHFGLPDDVQTALSQRAPIEQAKGMLMAMHRISADAAFALLVDRSQGTNRKLRDIAQELVDRASIDR' A
#
# COMPACT_ATOMS: atom_id res chain seq x y z
N MET A 1 -9.81 40.45 16.14
CA MET A 1 -10.19 39.72 14.91
C MET A 1 -8.97 39.62 14.02
N THR A 2 -8.32 38.46 13.94
CA THR A 2 -7.95 37.75 12.69
C THR A 2 -7.15 36.50 13.06
N ALA A 3 -7.52 35.40 12.42
CA ALA A 3 -7.14 34.05 12.75
C ALA A 3 -5.65 33.76 12.56
N ALA A 4 -5.08 32.96 13.46
CA ALA A 4 -3.80 32.30 13.30
C ALA A 4 -3.87 31.33 12.11
N HIS A 5 -3.29 31.71 10.98
CA HIS A 5 -3.03 30.78 9.88
C HIS A 5 -1.77 29.99 10.24
N VAL A 6 -1.95 28.87 10.97
CA VAL A 6 -0.89 27.89 11.16
C VAL A 6 -0.81 27.06 9.88
N THR A 7 0.17 27.40 9.04
CA THR A 7 0.55 26.59 7.89
C THR A 7 1.08 25.25 8.41
N HIS A 8 0.30 24.18 8.30
CA HIS A 8 0.76 22.81 8.56
C HIS A 8 1.74 22.42 7.44
N PHE A 9 3.04 22.64 7.66
CA PHE A 9 4.08 22.06 6.83
C PHE A 9 4.37 20.67 7.38
N GLY A 10 3.83 19.64 6.72
CA GLY A 10 3.92 18.25 7.17
C GLY A 10 5.34 17.85 7.49
N LEU A 11 5.54 17.28 8.67
CA LEU A 11 6.82 16.77 9.15
C LEU A 11 7.24 15.57 8.28
N PRO A 12 8.54 15.19 8.26
CA PRO A 12 9.02 14.02 7.52
C PRO A 12 8.23 12.73 7.84
N ASP A 13 7.75 12.61 9.09
CA ASP A 13 6.91 11.51 9.56
C ASP A 13 5.54 11.49 8.87
N ASP A 14 4.96 12.65 8.56
CA ASP A 14 3.70 12.76 7.83
C ASP A 14 3.86 12.38 6.36
N VAL A 15 5.00 12.69 5.76
CA VAL A 15 5.31 12.31 4.37
C VAL A 15 5.58 10.81 4.28
N GLN A 16 6.34 10.23 5.22
CA GLN A 16 6.51 8.77 5.31
C GLN A 16 5.19 8.06 5.58
N THR A 17 4.35 8.62 6.46
CA THR A 17 3.00 8.12 6.73
C THR A 17 2.14 8.21 5.48
N ALA A 18 2.11 9.34 4.78
CA ALA A 18 1.34 9.55 3.56
C ALA A 18 1.82 8.68 2.38
N LEU A 19 3.13 8.42 2.26
CA LEU A 19 3.69 7.45 1.32
C LEU A 19 3.29 6.02 1.68
N SER A 20 3.21 5.72 2.99
CA SER A 20 2.68 4.45 3.53
C SER A 20 1.16 4.34 3.37
N GLN A 21 0.44 5.46 3.20
CA GLN A 21 -1.01 5.49 2.96
C GLN A 21 -1.43 5.33 1.50
N ARG A 22 -0.50 5.13 0.55
CA ARG A 22 -0.90 4.61 -0.78
C ARG A 22 -1.69 3.34 -0.54
N ALA A 23 -2.93 3.26 -1.05
CA ALA A 23 -3.85 2.17 -0.76
C ALA A 23 -3.10 0.82 -0.83
N PRO A 24 -3.22 -0.08 0.17
CA PRO A 24 -2.35 -1.27 0.31
C PRO A 24 -2.22 -2.12 -0.96
N ILE A 25 -3.26 -2.10 -1.80
CA ILE A 25 -3.31 -2.73 -3.12
C ILE A 25 -2.20 -2.23 -4.05
N GLU A 26 -1.94 -0.92 -4.13
CA GLU A 26 -0.92 -0.37 -5.02
C GLU A 26 0.50 -0.67 -4.54
N GLN A 27 0.73 -0.68 -3.22
CA GLN A 27 2.00 -1.10 -2.65
C GLN A 27 2.25 -2.60 -2.89
N ALA A 28 1.25 -3.43 -2.59
CA ALA A 28 1.29 -4.87 -2.86
C ALA A 28 1.55 -5.17 -4.35
N LYS A 29 0.90 -4.44 -5.27
CA LYS A 29 1.18 -4.53 -6.72
C LYS A 29 2.65 -4.21 -7.02
N GLY A 30 3.16 -3.09 -6.53
CA GLY A 30 4.56 -2.69 -6.75
C GLY A 30 5.56 -3.73 -6.24
N MET A 31 5.29 -4.32 -5.07
CA MET A 31 6.09 -5.41 -4.52
C MET A 31 6.04 -6.65 -5.41
N LEU A 32 4.87 -7.11 -5.84
CA LEU A 32 4.72 -8.26 -6.73
C LEU A 32 5.39 -8.03 -8.09
N MET A 33 5.31 -6.82 -8.65
CA MET A 33 6.04 -6.44 -9.86
C MET A 33 7.55 -6.57 -9.65
N ALA A 34 8.07 -6.09 -8.52
CA ALA A 34 9.48 -6.17 -8.18
C ALA A 34 9.96 -7.58 -7.82
N MET A 35 9.11 -8.44 -7.26
CA MET A 35 9.50 -9.81 -6.90
C MET A 35 9.40 -10.78 -8.09
N HIS A 36 8.36 -10.64 -8.91
CA HIS A 36 8.05 -11.58 -9.98
C HIS A 36 8.40 -11.06 -11.39
N ARG A 37 8.85 -9.80 -11.53
CA ARG A 37 9.16 -9.16 -12.83
C ARG A 37 7.97 -9.16 -13.79
N ILE A 38 6.78 -8.90 -13.26
CA ILE A 38 5.51 -8.89 -14.00
C ILE A 38 4.95 -7.46 -14.14
N SER A 39 3.97 -7.31 -15.03
CA SER A 39 3.24 -6.05 -15.20
C SER A 39 2.33 -5.75 -13.99
N ALA A 40 1.89 -4.49 -13.87
CA ALA A 40 0.94 -4.07 -12.84
C ALA A 40 -0.41 -4.80 -12.95
N ASP A 41 -0.87 -5.08 -14.18
CA ASP A 41 -2.12 -5.81 -14.43
C ASP A 41 -2.01 -7.26 -13.98
N ALA A 42 -0.89 -7.92 -14.30
CA ALA A 42 -0.63 -9.28 -13.84
C ALA A 42 -0.51 -9.35 -12.31
N ALA A 43 0.15 -8.37 -11.69
CA ALA A 43 0.25 -8.28 -10.23
C ALA A 43 -1.14 -8.09 -9.57
N PHE A 44 -2.00 -7.24 -10.15
CA PHE A 44 -3.36 -7.08 -9.66
C PHE A 44 -4.20 -8.34 -9.83
N ALA A 45 -4.07 -9.02 -10.98
CA ALA A 45 -4.74 -10.29 -11.23
C ALA A 45 -4.36 -11.36 -10.20
N LEU A 46 -3.09 -11.44 -9.79
CA LEU A 46 -2.65 -12.34 -8.71
C LEU A 46 -3.29 -12.02 -7.36
N LEU A 47 -3.42 -10.74 -7.01
CA LEU A 47 -4.12 -10.34 -5.78
C LEU A 47 -5.61 -10.73 -5.85
N VAL A 48 -6.25 -10.54 -7.01
CA VAL A 48 -7.65 -10.93 -7.24
C VAL A 48 -7.82 -12.45 -7.14
N ASP A 49 -6.97 -13.22 -7.79
CA ASP A 49 -6.99 -14.69 -7.72
C ASP A 49 -6.86 -15.17 -6.27
N ARG A 50 -5.92 -14.58 -5.52
CA ARG A 50 -5.76 -14.89 -4.09
C ARG A 50 -6.98 -14.48 -3.26
N SER A 51 -7.61 -13.35 -3.57
CA SER A 51 -8.83 -12.87 -2.92
C SER A 51 -10.00 -13.82 -3.13
N GLN A 52 -10.21 -14.28 -4.36
CA GLN A 52 -11.26 -15.24 -4.69
C GLN A 52 -10.99 -16.60 -4.05
N GLY A 53 -9.77 -17.11 -4.19
CA GLY A 53 -9.38 -18.41 -3.63
C GLY A 53 -9.38 -18.48 -2.11
N THR A 54 -9.35 -17.34 -1.41
CA THR A 54 -9.41 -17.28 0.06
C THR A 54 -10.72 -16.70 0.59
N ASN A 55 -11.62 -16.25 -0.27
CA ASN A 55 -12.84 -15.52 0.08
C ASN A 55 -12.59 -14.37 1.08
N ARG A 56 -11.47 -13.65 0.92
CA ARG A 56 -11.08 -12.50 1.74
C ARG A 56 -11.05 -11.25 0.90
N LYS A 57 -11.30 -10.10 1.53
CA LYS A 57 -11.26 -8.82 0.82
C LYS A 57 -9.86 -8.59 0.26
N LEU A 58 -9.79 -8.18 -1.01
CA LEU A 58 -8.55 -7.85 -1.71
C LEU A 58 -7.64 -6.90 -0.91
N ARG A 59 -8.24 -5.88 -0.28
CA ARG A 59 -7.52 -4.92 0.56
C ARG A 59 -6.83 -5.57 1.75
N ASP A 60 -7.46 -6.55 2.39
CA ASP A 60 -6.91 -7.23 3.57
C ASP A 60 -5.72 -8.11 3.18
N ILE A 61 -5.79 -8.76 2.01
CA ILE A 61 -4.68 -9.55 1.45
C ILE A 61 -3.50 -8.64 1.09
N ALA A 62 -3.79 -7.51 0.46
CA ALA A 62 -2.77 -6.55 0.10
C ALA A 62 -2.08 -5.95 1.33
N GLN A 63 -2.86 -5.60 2.37
CA GLN A 63 -2.32 -5.14 3.66
C GLN A 63 -1.42 -6.20 4.29
N GLU A 64 -1.87 -7.44 4.36
CA GLU A 64 -1.07 -8.54 4.92
C GLU A 64 0.26 -8.76 4.17
N LEU A 65 0.26 -8.60 2.84
CA LEU A 65 1.49 -8.70 2.05
C LEU A 65 2.48 -7.58 2.40
N VAL A 66 1.98 -6.35 2.50
CA VAL A 66 2.79 -5.17 2.86
C VAL A 66 3.34 -5.30 4.28
N ASP A 67 2.52 -5.71 5.22
CA ASP A 67 2.91 -5.87 6.63
C ASP A 67 4.02 -6.92 6.77
N ARG A 68 3.89 -8.07 6.09
CA ARG A 68 4.91 -9.12 6.11
C ARG A 68 6.26 -8.63 5.58
N ALA A 69 6.28 -7.91 4.47
CA ALA A 69 7.53 -7.38 3.92
C ALA A 69 8.12 -6.22 4.71
N SER A 70 7.32 -5.56 5.55
CA SER A 70 7.79 -4.52 6.46
C SER A 70 8.42 -5.10 7.73
N ILE A 71 8.03 -6.32 8.11
CA ILE A 71 8.62 -7.07 9.24
C ILE A 71 9.95 -7.74 8.83
N ASP A 72 10.08 -8.18 7.58
CA ASP A 72 11.29 -8.88 7.07
C ASP A 72 12.50 -7.96 6.76
N ARG A 73 12.51 -6.69 7.20
CA ARG A 73 13.61 -5.73 7.02
C ARG A 73 14.31 -5.41 8.34
#